data_AF-A0A9E3U1M8-F1
#
_entry.id   AF-A0A9E3U1M8-F1
#
_cell.length_a   1.000
_cell.length_b   1.000
_cell.length_c   1.000
_cell.angle_alpha   90.00
_cell.angle_beta   90.00
_cell.angle_gamma   90.00
#
_symmetry.space_group_name_H-M   'P 1'
#
loop_
_entity.id
_entity.type
_entity.pdbx_description
1 polymer ?
#
loop_
_entity_poly.entity_id
_entity_poly.type
_entity_poly.pdbx_seq_one_letter_code
_entity_poly.pdbx_strand_id
1 'polypeptide(L)'
;SDCNRYITYTDPHHRDACALARLAIAVWQADPAKFAEYDNWLFASATPPTAADAREKAESLVGAEALADALDDWRLGQRLGVGPEVYKTSGGGVIPKVLLPQIIIRGRTEDREEILEILAKELHLAAPRVSP
;
A
#
# COMPACT_ATOMS: atom_id res chain seq x y z
N SER A 1 -2.31 -16.74 7.20
CA SER A 1 -2.30 -15.27 7.04
C SER A 1 -3.59 -14.79 7.63
N ASP A 2 -3.53 -13.79 8.51
CA ASP A 2 -4.69 -13.39 9.31
C ASP A 2 -5.58 -12.35 8.61
N CYS A 3 -5.17 -11.90 7.42
CA CYS A 3 -5.82 -10.83 6.68
C CYS A 3 -5.95 -11.11 5.17
N ASN A 4 -5.23 -12.09 4.62
CA ASN A 4 -5.31 -12.45 3.21
C ASN A 4 -5.86 -13.87 3.03
N ARG A 5 -7.15 -13.97 2.69
CA ARG A 5 -7.88 -15.23 2.50
C ARG A 5 -7.32 -16.14 1.40
N TYR A 6 -6.49 -15.61 0.50
CA TYR A 6 -5.89 -16.38 -0.59
C TYR A 6 -4.59 -17.08 -0.19
N ILE A 7 -4.07 -16.82 1.02
CA ILE A 7 -2.83 -17.39 1.53
C ILE A 7 -3.15 -18.52 2.51
N THR A 8 -2.92 -19.75 2.07
CA THR A 8 -3.15 -20.97 2.87
C THR A 8 -1.97 -21.32 3.79
N TYR A 9 -0.76 -20.86 3.45
CA TYR A 9 0.45 -21.01 4.26
C TYR A 9 1.18 -19.67 4.35
N THR A 10 1.56 -19.26 5.55
CA THR A 10 2.32 -18.02 5.77
C THR A 10 3.76 -18.36 6.05
N ASP A 11 4.62 -18.01 5.10
CA ASP A 11 6.07 -18.13 5.27
C ASP A 11 6.53 -17.32 6.51
N PRO A 12 7.46 -17.83 7.32
CA PRO A 12 7.96 -17.12 8.50
C PRO A 12 8.45 -15.70 8.24
N HIS A 13 8.97 -15.40 7.04
CA HIS A 13 9.40 -14.05 6.65
C HIS A 13 8.22 -13.07 6.49
N HIS A 14 7.00 -13.60 6.32
CA HIS A 14 5.77 -12.81 6.16
C HIS A 14 4.86 -12.85 7.41
N ARG A 15 5.35 -13.37 8.54
CA ARG A 15 4.53 -13.54 9.76
C ARG A 15 3.86 -12.25 10.23
N ASP A 16 4.55 -11.11 10.08
CA ASP A 16 4.09 -9.80 10.54
C ASP A 16 3.37 -9.01 9.43
N ALA A 17 3.29 -9.52 8.20
CA ALA A 17 2.78 -8.77 7.05
C ALA A 17 1.35 -8.22 7.26
N CYS A 18 0.48 -8.97 7.94
CA CYS A 18 -0.86 -8.49 8.26
C CYS A 18 -0.87 -7.38 9.31
N ALA A 19 0.01 -7.44 10.31
CA ALA A 19 0.13 -6.37 11.30
C ALA A 19 0.69 -5.10 10.66
N LEU A 20 1.72 -5.22 9.83
CA LEU A 20 2.30 -4.10 9.08
C LEU A 20 1.26 -3.43 8.18
N ALA A 21 0.48 -4.20 7.43
CA ALA A 21 -0.58 -3.67 6.56
C ALA A 21 -1.69 -2.95 7.36
N ARG A 22 -2.11 -3.51 8.51
CA ARG A 22 -3.09 -2.87 9.40
C ARG A 22 -2.59 -1.53 9.93
N LEU A 23 -1.33 -1.48 10.38
CA LEU A 23 -0.72 -0.25 10.89
C LEU A 23 -0.56 0.81 9.80
N ALA A 24 -0.15 0.43 8.58
CA ALA A 24 -0.03 1.36 7.46
C ALA A 24 -1.38 2.03 7.11
N ILE A 25 -2.46 1.24 7.08
CA ILE A 25 -3.82 1.75 6.87
C ILE A 25 -4.24 2.65 8.05
N ALA A 26 -3.97 2.24 9.29
CA ALA A 26 -4.30 3.03 10.47
C ALA A 26 -3.57 4.38 10.51
N VAL A 27 -2.28 4.42 10.17
CA VAL A 27 -1.50 5.67 10.04
C VAL A 27 -2.15 6.58 9.00
N TRP A 28 -2.51 6.05 7.83
CA TRP A 28 -3.19 6.85 6.80
C TRP A 28 -4.57 7.34 7.24
N GLN A 29 -5.32 6.54 8.01
CA GLN A 29 -6.62 6.96 8.55
C GLN A 29 -6.48 8.05 9.63
N ALA A 30 -5.47 7.96 10.49
CA ALA A 30 -5.20 8.92 11.55
C ALA A 30 -4.66 10.24 10.99
N ASP A 31 -3.66 10.18 10.10
CA ASP A 31 -3.12 11.35 9.40
C ASP A 31 -2.56 10.95 8.01
N PRO A 32 -3.30 11.23 6.92
CA PRO A 32 -2.85 10.94 5.56
C PRO A 32 -1.51 11.60 5.20
N ALA A 33 -1.14 12.73 5.82
CA ALA A 33 0.10 13.42 5.53
C ALA A 33 1.34 12.68 6.06
N LYS A 34 1.17 11.78 7.04
CA LYS A 34 2.25 10.95 7.61
C LYS A 34 2.45 9.63 6.90
N PHE A 35 1.49 9.21 6.09
CA PHE A 35 1.52 7.91 5.44
C PHE A 35 2.79 7.70 4.58
N ALA A 36 3.17 8.68 3.77
CA ALA A 36 4.35 8.56 2.91
C ALA A 36 5.65 8.37 3.72
N GLU A 37 5.78 9.02 4.87
CA GLU A 37 6.92 8.82 5.76
C GLU A 37 6.94 7.39 6.34
N TYR A 38 5.78 6.91 6.78
CA TYR A 38 5.63 5.57 7.34
C TYR A 38 5.88 4.47 6.30
N ASP A 39 5.29 4.60 5.11
CA ASP A 39 5.45 3.64 4.00
C ASP A 39 6.91 3.56 3.54
N ASN A 40 7.56 4.71 3.32
CA ASN A 40 8.98 4.72 2.98
C ASN A 40 9.85 4.06 4.05
N TRP A 41 9.53 4.26 5.33
CA TRP A 41 10.25 3.62 6.43
C TRP A 41 10.06 2.09 6.44
N LEU A 42 8.85 1.58 6.17
CA LEU A 42 8.59 0.13 6.09
C LEU A 42 9.47 -0.57 5.03
N PHE A 43 9.80 0.13 3.94
CA PHE A 43 10.57 -0.39 2.81
C PHE A 43 12.05 0.07 2.80
N ALA A 44 12.52 0.77 3.84
CA ALA A 44 13.87 1.32 3.88
C ALA A 44 14.97 0.24 3.97
N SER A 45 14.64 -0.97 4.45
CA SER A 45 15.56 -2.11 4.56
C SER A 45 15.06 -3.32 3.78
N ALA A 46 16.00 -4.20 3.39
CA ALA A 46 15.68 -5.46 2.72
C ALA A 46 14.86 -6.41 3.60
N THR A 47 15.05 -6.34 4.91
CA THR A 47 14.25 -7.07 5.90
C THR A 47 13.16 -6.14 6.43
N PRO A 48 11.87 -6.53 6.38
CA PRO A 48 10.79 -5.73 6.96
C PRO A 48 10.95 -5.59 8.49
N PRO A 49 10.48 -4.46 9.07
CA PRO A 49 10.45 -4.29 10.52
C PRO A 49 9.48 -5.25 11.19
N THR A 50 9.64 -5.47 12.49
CA THR A 50 8.70 -6.27 13.26
C THR A 50 7.39 -5.51 13.48
N ALA A 51 6.32 -6.21 13.85
CA ALA A 51 5.05 -5.57 14.21
C ALA A 51 5.20 -4.58 15.39
N ALA A 52 6.11 -4.85 16.33
CA ALA A 52 6.38 -3.98 17.47
C ALA A 52 7.06 -2.68 17.03
N ASP A 53 8.14 -2.77 16.26
CA ASP A 53 8.86 -1.59 15.75
C ASP A 53 7.96 -0.73 14.85
N ALA A 54 7.13 -1.38 14.04
CA ALA A 54 6.17 -0.71 13.18
C ALA A 54 5.11 0.03 13.98
N ARG A 55 4.62 -0.56 15.08
CA ARG A 55 3.70 0.12 15.99
C ARG A 55 4.35 1.34 16.64
N GLU A 56 5.58 1.21 17.16
CA GLU A 56 6.30 2.33 17.76
C GLU A 56 6.50 3.47 16.74
N LYS A 57 6.91 3.16 15.51
CA LYS A 57 7.04 4.16 14.46
C LYS A 57 5.70 4.81 14.16
N ALA A 58 4.60 4.05 14.06
CA ALA A 58 3.27 4.59 13.84
C ALA A 58 2.85 5.56 14.97
N GLU A 59 3.00 5.15 16.23
CA GLU A 59 2.70 5.98 17.40
C GLU A 59 3.53 7.26 17.43
N SER A 60 4.80 7.20 17.01
CA SER A 60 5.67 8.39 16.91
C SER A 60 5.20 9.42 15.87
N LEU A 61 4.47 8.97 14.84
CA LEU A 61 4.00 9.83 13.75
C LEU A 61 2.65 10.46 14.01
N VAL A 62 1.71 9.68 14.55
CA VAL A 62 0.30 10.10 14.69
C VAL A 62 -0.18 10.20 16.14
N GLY A 63 0.63 9.74 17.10
CA GLY A 63 0.25 9.63 18.50
C GLY A 63 -0.50 8.33 18.82
N ALA A 64 -0.33 7.83 20.05
CA ALA A 64 -0.89 6.55 20.47
C ALA A 64 -2.43 6.52 20.48
N GLU A 65 -3.07 7.62 20.88
CA GLU A 65 -4.54 7.73 20.93
C GLU A 65 -5.15 7.70 19.53
N ALA A 66 -4.67 8.56 18.62
CA ALA A 66 -5.16 8.58 17.24
C ALA A 66 -4.89 7.26 16.50
N LEU A 67 -3.76 6.60 16.78
CA LEU A 67 -3.48 5.27 16.24
C LEU A 67 -4.47 4.23 16.77
N ALA A 68 -4.78 4.24 18.07
CA ALA A 68 -5.73 3.31 18.67
C ALA A 68 -7.13 3.49 18.07
N ASP A 69 -7.62 4.73 17.97
CA ASP A 69 -8.91 5.05 17.35
C ASP A 69 -8.98 4.56 15.89
N ALA A 70 -7.91 4.78 15.12
CA ALA A 70 -7.83 4.32 13.73
C ALA A 70 -7.80 2.79 13.62
N LEU A 71 -7.15 2.10 14.57
CA LEU A 71 -7.11 0.63 14.62
C LEU A 71 -8.47 0.01 14.96
N ASP A 72 -9.27 0.70 15.76
CA ASP A 72 -10.61 0.26 16.18
C ASP A 72 -11.71 0.60 15.15
N ASP A 73 -11.44 1.43 14.14
CA ASP A 73 -12.40 1.72 13.06
C ASP A 73 -12.72 0.44 12.26
N TRP A 74 -13.99 0.03 12.28
CA TRP A 74 -14.50 -1.10 11.51
C TRP A 74 -14.19 -1.04 10.02
N ARG A 75 -14.01 0.16 9.45
CA ARG A 75 -13.64 0.37 8.05
C ARG A 75 -12.23 -0.12 7.74
N LEU A 76 -11.34 -0.22 8.73
CA LEU A 76 -9.97 -0.71 8.55
C LEU A 76 -9.98 -2.13 7.97
N GLY A 77 -10.82 -3.02 8.51
CA GLY A 77 -10.96 -4.38 8.00
C GLY A 77 -11.44 -4.42 6.54
N GLN A 78 -12.34 -3.52 6.15
CA GLN A 78 -12.77 -3.40 4.76
C GLN A 78 -11.63 -2.96 3.84
N ARG A 79 -10.90 -1.90 4.22
CA ARG A 79 -9.75 -1.38 3.46
C ARG A 79 -8.66 -2.45 3.31
N LEU A 80 -8.38 -3.20 4.38
CA LEU A 80 -7.39 -4.28 4.38
C LEU A 80 -7.73 -5.38 3.37
N GLY A 81 -9.02 -5.70 3.19
CA GLY A 81 -9.48 -6.70 2.23
C GLY A 81 -9.41 -6.27 0.77
N VAL A 82 -9.44 -4.96 0.47
CA VAL A 82 -9.46 -4.44 -0.91
C VAL A 82 -8.20 -4.86 -1.67
N GLY A 83 -7.02 -4.69 -1.08
CA GLY A 83 -5.75 -5.00 -1.76
C GLY A 83 -5.66 -6.44 -2.27
N PRO A 84 -5.83 -7.46 -1.40
CA PRO A 84 -5.83 -8.87 -1.82
C PRO A 84 -6.90 -9.20 -2.86
N GLU A 85 -8.12 -8.69 -2.71
CA GLU A 85 -9.21 -8.92 -3.66
C GLU A 85 -8.85 -8.37 -5.04
N VAL A 86 -8.43 -7.11 -5.08
CA VAL A 86 -8.01 -6.42 -6.31
C VAL A 86 -6.80 -7.10 -6.96
N TYR A 87 -5.83 -7.56 -6.17
CA TYR A 87 -4.71 -8.33 -6.69
C TYR A 87 -5.17 -9.64 -7.34
N LYS A 88 -6.12 -10.34 -6.72
CA LYS A 88 -6.66 -11.59 -7.27
C LYS A 88 -7.48 -11.34 -8.55
N THR A 89 -8.40 -10.37 -8.53
CA THR A 89 -9.30 -10.08 -9.66
C THR A 89 -8.56 -9.45 -10.85
N SER A 90 -7.44 -8.75 -10.62
CA SER A 90 -6.54 -8.26 -11.68
C SER A 90 -5.61 -9.33 -12.28
N GLY A 91 -5.77 -10.59 -11.89
CA GLY A 91 -5.06 -11.74 -12.46
C GLY A 91 -3.77 -12.14 -11.72
N GLY A 92 -3.48 -11.55 -10.57
CA GLY A 92 -2.32 -11.88 -9.73
C GLY A 92 -0.96 -11.72 -10.44
N GLY A 93 0.04 -12.46 -9.98
CA GLY A 93 1.39 -12.51 -10.55
C GLY A 93 2.23 -11.29 -10.19
N VAL A 94 2.82 -10.64 -11.20
CA VAL A 94 3.81 -9.57 -11.01
C VAL A 94 3.18 -8.30 -10.44
N ILE A 95 3.82 -7.73 -9.41
CA ILE A 95 3.54 -6.40 -8.82
C ILE A 95 4.68 -5.41 -9.18
N PRO A 96 4.47 -4.08 -9.15
CA PRO A 96 3.23 -3.36 -8.82
C PRO A 96 2.13 -3.49 -9.88
N LYS A 97 0.91 -3.06 -9.54
CA LYS A 97 -0.24 -2.96 -10.46
C LYS A 97 -0.74 -1.53 -10.48
N VAL A 98 -1.04 -1.01 -11.66
CA VAL A 98 -1.80 0.25 -11.82
C VAL A 98 -3.09 -0.08 -12.55
N LEU A 99 -4.21 0.25 -11.91
CA LEU A 99 -5.55 0.00 -12.45
C LEU A 99 -6.12 1.30 -12.97
N LEU A 100 -6.39 1.32 -14.27
CA LEU A 100 -7.01 2.44 -14.96
C LEU A 100 -8.37 1.97 -15.51
N PRO A 101 -9.29 2.89 -15.86
CA PRO A 101 -10.64 2.51 -16.27
C PRO A 101 -10.71 1.48 -17.40
N GLN A 102 -9.74 1.50 -18.34
CA GLN A 102 -9.72 0.63 -19.51
C GLN A 102 -8.58 -0.40 -19.51
N ILE A 103 -7.50 -0.17 -18.74
CA ILE A 103 -6.29 -0.99 -18.80
C ILE A 103 -5.73 -1.32 -17.41
N ILE A 104 -4.92 -2.38 -17.36
CA ILE A 104 -4.14 -2.78 -16.18
C ILE A 104 -2.67 -2.82 -16.56
N ILE A 105 -1.86 -1.95 -15.94
CA ILE A 105 -0.41 -1.99 -16.08
C ILE A 105 0.14 -3.00 -15.05
N ARG A 106 1.01 -3.91 -15.48
CA ARG A 106 1.57 -4.99 -14.66
C ARG A 106 3.08 -4.85 -14.57
N GLY A 107 3.62 -4.87 -13.35
CA GLY A 107 5.04 -4.72 -13.11
C GLY A 107 5.50 -3.26 -13.12
N ARG A 108 6.79 -3.07 -12.85
CA ARG A 108 7.45 -1.76 -12.90
C ARG A 108 7.58 -1.35 -14.38
N THR A 109 7.25 -0.11 -14.71
CA THR A 109 7.68 0.47 -15.99
C THR A 109 9.12 0.92 -15.85
N GLU A 110 9.89 0.77 -16.91
CA GLU A 110 11.31 1.14 -16.88
C GLU A 110 11.50 2.65 -16.96
N ASP A 111 10.51 3.35 -17.51
CA ASP A 111 10.57 4.77 -17.83
C ASP A 111 9.43 5.55 -17.15
N ARG A 112 9.79 6.72 -16.60
CA ARG A 112 8.86 7.68 -16.01
C ARG A 112 8.00 8.33 -17.10
N GLU A 113 8.63 8.69 -18.21
CA GLU A 113 7.96 9.35 -19.32
C GLU A 113 6.87 8.44 -19.90
N GLU A 114 7.17 7.15 -20.06
CA GLU A 114 6.20 6.13 -20.51
C GLU A 114 4.96 6.06 -19.59
N ILE A 115 5.13 6.02 -18.26
CA ILE A 115 3.98 6.04 -17.33
C ILE A 115 3.15 7.30 -17.53
N LEU A 116 3.78 8.46 -17.65
CA LEU A 116 3.07 9.73 -17.76
C LEU A 116 2.28 9.80 -19.07
N GLU A 117 2.82 9.28 -20.17
CA GLU A 117 2.11 9.18 -21.45
C GLU A 117 0.90 8.24 -21.37
N ILE A 118 1.08 7.06 -20.76
CA ILE A 118 -0.03 6.11 -20.54
C ILE A 118 -1.12 6.77 -19.69
N LEU A 119 -0.76 7.38 -18.56
CA LEU A 119 -1.72 8.05 -17.69
C LEU A 119 -2.44 9.20 -18.40
N ALA A 120 -1.72 10.03 -19.17
CA ALA A 120 -2.33 11.13 -19.90
C ALA A 120 -3.35 10.64 -20.93
N LYS A 121 -3.00 9.58 -21.68
CA LYS A 121 -3.89 8.96 -22.65
C LYS A 121 -5.14 8.37 -21.99
N GLU A 122 -4.96 7.54 -20.97
CA GLU A 122 -6.04 6.76 -20.35
C GLU A 122 -6.96 7.60 -19.45
N LEU A 123 -6.45 8.70 -18.88
CA LEU A 123 -7.23 9.62 -18.05
C LEU A 123 -7.70 10.87 -18.83
N HIS A 124 -7.46 10.91 -20.14
CA HIS A 124 -7.80 12.04 -21.02
C HIS A 124 -7.27 13.38 -20.51
N LEU A 125 -6.05 13.38 -19.96
CA LEU A 125 -5.37 14.58 -19.49
C LEU A 125 -4.66 15.26 -20.67
N ALA A 126 -4.51 16.58 -20.59
CA ALA A 126 -3.61 17.28 -21.50
C ALA A 126 -2.20 16.70 -21.35
N ALA A 127 -1.50 16.48 -22.48
CA ALA A 127 -0.14 15.95 -22.47
C ALA A 127 0.74 16.79 -21.52
N PRO A 128 1.55 16.15 -20.65
CA PRO A 128 2.39 16.88 -19.70
C PRO A 128 3.33 17.81 -20.48
N ARG A 129 3.35 19.10 -20.11
CA ARG A 129 4.36 20.03 -20.62
C ARG A 129 5.69 19.68 -19.95
N VAL A 130 6.52 18.92 -20.63
CA VAL A 130 7.90 18.71 -20.20
C VAL A 130 8.69 19.94 -20.65
N SER A 131 9.13 20.77 -19.71
CA SER A 131 10.13 21.79 -20.01
C SER A 131 11.51 21.12 -20.06
N PRO A 132 12.39 21.51 -20.99
CA PRO A 132 13.74 20.95 -21.10
C PRO A 132 14.59 21.23 -19.85
#